data_AF-A0A956RUS7-F1
#
_entry.id   AF-A0A956RUS7-F1
#
_cell.length_a   1.000
_cell.length_b   1.000
_cell.length_c   1.000
_cell.angle_alpha   90.00
_cell.angle_beta   90.00
_cell.angle_gamma   90.00
#
_symmetry.space_group_name_H-M   'P 1'
#
loop_
_entity.id
_entity.type
_entity.pdbx_description
1 polymer ?
#
loop_
_entity_poly.entity_id
_entity_poly.type
_entity_poly.pdbx_seq_one_letter_code
_entity_poly.pdbx_strand_id
1 'polypeptide(L)'
;MLQNEEQIRKISKFVGRIVLELGIVFCGVYFAFLFNEYTNDREIRQQQVQLLQALDTEISYFLGGAQRREQGMKQNFEQWQAAIASGKQEVPLYFEIQGNALPTKNMWQVVLYFDGINLIDLSLMFDLSKYYNSFDIMLSKYQKLIDFAEREIIPFENNPRHFYQSNSVLTPKYAAYVRRYADFLQLFSAMIKDSEMLKKQLQTGIEQHK
;
A
#
# COMPACT_ATOMS: atom_id res chain seq x y z
N MET A 1 76.61 -34.04 11.52
CA MET A 1 75.21 -34.27 11.95
C MET A 1 74.66 -33.13 12.80
N LEU A 2 75.41 -32.54 13.75
CA LEU A 2 74.93 -31.46 14.63
C LEU A 2 74.56 -30.13 13.93
N GLN A 3 75.22 -29.76 12.80
CA GLN A 3 74.86 -28.56 12.03
C GLN A 3 73.48 -28.64 11.35
N ASN A 4 72.97 -29.85 11.10
CA ASN A 4 71.71 -30.06 10.39
C ASN A 4 70.51 -29.86 11.34
N GLU A 5 70.64 -30.28 12.60
CA GLU A 5 69.59 -30.09 13.63
C GLU A 5 69.38 -28.62 14.00
N GLU A 6 70.45 -27.82 14.07
CA GLU A 6 70.34 -26.39 14.40
C GLU A 6 69.71 -25.58 13.25
N GLN A 7 70.01 -25.94 12.00
CA GLN A 7 69.34 -25.36 10.82
C GLN A 7 67.85 -25.75 10.77
N ILE A 8 67.51 -27.02 11.02
CA ILE A 8 66.12 -27.49 11.05
C ILE A 8 65.32 -26.75 12.15
N ARG A 9 65.94 -26.48 13.31
CA ARG A 9 65.30 -25.76 14.43
C ARG A 9 65.10 -24.26 14.15
N LYS A 10 66.01 -23.63 13.41
CA LYS A 10 65.85 -22.23 12.95
C LYS A 10 64.76 -22.12 11.88
N ILE A 11 64.72 -23.07 10.94
CA ILE A 11 63.69 -23.13 9.89
C ILE A 11 62.31 -23.42 10.51
N SER A 12 62.19 -24.34 11.47
CA SER A 12 60.87 -24.61 12.08
C SER A 12 60.34 -23.43 12.89
N LYS A 13 61.20 -22.67 13.57
CA LYS A 13 60.81 -21.42 14.25
C LYS A 13 60.41 -20.33 13.26
N PHE A 14 61.10 -20.22 12.13
CA PHE A 14 60.78 -19.26 11.08
C PHE A 14 59.45 -19.59 10.38
N VAL A 15 59.25 -20.85 10.01
CA VAL A 15 57.99 -21.35 9.43
C VAL A 15 56.85 -21.22 10.42
N GLY A 16 57.05 -21.58 11.70
CA GLY A 16 56.03 -21.43 12.74
C GLY A 16 55.61 -19.97 12.94
N ARG A 17 56.55 -19.03 12.86
CA ARG A 17 56.26 -17.59 12.92
C ARG A 17 55.45 -17.13 11.70
N ILE A 18 55.82 -17.56 10.49
CA ILE A 18 55.08 -17.20 9.26
C ILE A 18 53.66 -17.77 9.28
N VAL A 19 53.48 -19.04 9.69
CA VAL A 19 52.15 -19.67 9.79
C VAL A 19 51.27 -18.95 10.83
N LEU A 20 51.87 -18.51 11.94
CA LEU A 20 51.15 -17.76 12.97
C LEU A 20 50.78 -16.35 12.48
N GLU A 21 51.69 -15.63 11.83
CA GLU A 21 51.41 -14.32 11.23
C GLU A 21 50.34 -14.43 10.14
N LEU A 22 50.41 -15.44 9.26
CA LEU A 22 49.40 -15.71 8.24
C LEU A 22 48.04 -16.09 8.85
N GLY A 23 48.05 -16.89 9.92
CA GLY A 23 46.84 -17.27 10.66
C GLY A 23 46.16 -16.07 11.33
N ILE A 24 46.93 -15.15 11.91
CA ILE A 24 46.39 -13.91 12.49
C ILE A 24 45.75 -13.03 11.41
N VAL A 25 46.42 -12.84 10.26
CA VAL A 25 45.88 -12.05 9.14
C VAL A 25 44.59 -12.69 8.60
N PHE A 26 44.59 -14.02 8.41
CA PHE A 26 43.41 -14.74 7.94
C PHE A 26 42.23 -14.63 8.91
N CYS A 27 42.46 -14.82 10.21
CA CYS A 27 41.44 -14.63 11.24
C CYS A 27 40.90 -13.20 11.25
N GLY A 28 41.77 -12.18 11.15
CA GLY A 28 41.36 -10.78 11.10
C GLY A 28 40.45 -10.46 9.91
N VAL A 29 40.81 -10.96 8.72
CA VAL A 29 39.99 -10.80 7.50
C VAL A 29 38.66 -11.56 7.63
N TYR A 30 38.67 -12.79 8.14
CA TYR A 30 37.46 -13.59 8.36
C TYR A 30 36.49 -12.93 9.37
N PHE A 31 37.00 -12.41 10.49
CA PHE A 31 36.19 -11.66 11.45
C PHE A 31 35.65 -10.36 10.88
N ALA A 32 36.40 -9.66 10.02
CA ALA A 32 35.92 -8.46 9.33
C ALA A 32 34.77 -8.77 8.36
N PHE A 33 34.84 -9.88 7.61
CA PHE A 33 33.75 -10.33 6.76
C PHE A 33 32.50 -10.71 7.58
N LEU A 34 32.65 -11.47 8.67
CA LEU A 34 31.53 -11.81 9.56
C LEU A 34 30.88 -10.57 10.20
N PHE A 35 31.69 -9.60 10.64
CA PHE A 35 31.19 -8.37 11.23
C PHE A 35 30.44 -7.53 10.20
N ASN A 36 30.98 -7.43 8.97
CA ASN A 36 30.36 -6.69 7.87
C ASN A 36 29.03 -7.32 7.43
N GLU A 37 28.96 -8.65 7.37
CA GLU A 37 27.73 -9.41 7.08
C GLU A 37 26.68 -9.19 8.18
N TYR A 38 27.09 -9.21 9.45
CA TYR A 38 26.21 -8.95 10.59
C TYR A 38 25.66 -7.51 10.62
N THR A 39 26.49 -6.50 10.31
CA THR A 39 26.04 -5.11 10.23
C THR A 39 25.12 -4.90 9.03
N ASN A 40 25.43 -5.50 7.89
CA ASN A 40 24.63 -5.42 6.68
C ASN A 40 23.23 -6.05 6.88
N ASP A 41 23.15 -7.21 7.54
CA ASP A 41 21.88 -7.85 7.88
C ASP A 41 21.00 -7.03 8.84
N ARG A 42 21.62 -6.25 9.71
CA ARG A 42 20.90 -5.33 10.60
C ARG A 42 20.39 -4.11 9.84
N GLU A 43 21.20 -3.53 8.95
CA GLU A 43 20.81 -2.40 8.11
C GLU A 43 19.67 -2.77 7.17
N ILE A 44 19.74 -3.93 6.50
CA ILE A 44 18.67 -4.43 5.64
C ILE A 44 17.37 -4.61 6.44
N ARG A 45 17.43 -5.22 7.63
CA ARG A 45 16.23 -5.38 8.50
C ARG A 45 15.63 -4.03 8.93
N GLN A 46 16.47 -3.06 9.25
CA GLN A 46 15.99 -1.71 9.59
C GLN A 46 15.30 -1.04 8.40
N GLN A 47 15.87 -1.15 7.20
CA GLN A 47 15.27 -0.64 5.96
C GLN A 47 13.94 -1.33 5.67
N GLN A 48 13.85 -2.66 5.82
CA GLN A 48 12.60 -3.41 5.69
C GLN A 48 11.54 -2.90 6.66
N VAL A 49 11.86 -2.76 7.95
CA VAL A 49 10.91 -2.26 8.96
C VAL A 49 10.43 -0.85 8.62
N GLN A 50 11.33 0.05 8.22
CA GLN A 50 10.96 1.42 7.84
C GLN A 50 10.03 1.44 6.62
N LEU A 51 10.30 0.60 5.62
CA LEU A 51 9.47 0.46 4.42
C LEU A 51 8.05 -0.02 4.78
N LEU A 52 7.96 -1.09 5.57
CA LEU A 52 6.67 -1.64 6.00
C LEU A 52 5.89 -0.65 6.86
N GLN A 53 6.56 0.11 7.73
CA GLN A 53 5.94 1.18 8.53
C GLN A 53 5.40 2.32 7.67
N ALA A 54 6.12 2.70 6.63
CA ALA A 54 5.68 3.75 5.72
C ALA A 54 4.45 3.30 4.90
N LEU A 55 4.41 2.05 4.45
CA LEU A 55 3.24 1.45 3.81
C LEU A 55 2.04 1.34 4.78
N ASP A 56 2.27 0.91 6.03
CA ASP A 56 1.24 0.84 7.07
C ASP A 56 0.64 2.24 7.35
N THR A 57 1.49 3.27 7.35
CA THR A 57 1.05 4.66 7.54
C THR A 57 0.17 5.13 6.39
N GLU A 58 0.55 4.86 5.14
CA GLU A 58 -0.25 5.22 3.95
C GLU A 58 -1.64 4.55 3.98
N ILE A 59 -1.69 3.25 4.27
CA ILE A 59 -2.95 2.49 4.36
C ILE A 59 -3.79 2.96 5.55
N SER A 60 -3.15 3.22 6.69
CA SER A 60 -3.82 3.75 7.88
C SER A 60 -4.45 5.11 7.63
N TYR A 61 -3.80 5.97 6.85
CA TYR A 61 -4.34 7.27 6.46
C TYR A 61 -5.63 7.10 5.65
N PHE A 62 -5.66 6.20 4.67
CA PHE A 62 -6.89 5.87 3.95
C PHE A 62 -8.01 5.41 4.90
N LEU A 63 -7.71 4.43 5.75
CA LEU A 63 -8.68 3.83 6.67
C LEU A 63 -9.28 4.83 7.67
N GLY A 64 -8.49 5.79 8.17
CA GLY A 64 -8.91 6.74 9.21
C GLY A 64 -10.17 7.57 8.87
N GLY A 65 -10.47 7.73 7.59
CA GLY A 65 -11.70 8.38 7.11
C GLY A 65 -12.60 7.48 6.25
N ALA A 66 -12.13 6.34 5.76
CA ALA A 66 -12.87 5.55 4.78
C ALA A 66 -14.13 4.89 5.37
N GLN A 67 -14.05 4.27 6.55
CA GLN A 67 -15.19 3.57 7.16
C GLN A 67 -16.38 4.50 7.45
N ARG A 68 -16.11 5.66 8.07
CA ARG A 68 -17.16 6.66 8.36
C ARG A 68 -17.79 7.21 7.07
N ARG A 69 -16.97 7.47 6.04
CA ARG A 69 -17.45 7.90 4.73
C ARG A 69 -18.33 6.85 4.08
N GLU A 70 -17.90 5.59 4.07
CA GLU A 70 -18.65 4.47 3.51
C GLU A 70 -20.04 4.36 4.17
N GLN A 71 -20.09 4.42 5.50
CA GLN A 71 -21.35 4.37 6.23
C GLN A 71 -22.28 5.52 5.83
N GLY A 72 -21.77 6.76 5.83
CA GLY A 72 -22.57 7.93 5.41
C GLY A 72 -23.06 7.83 3.98
N MET A 73 -22.21 7.37 3.06
CA MET A 73 -22.56 7.19 1.65
C MET A 73 -23.65 6.13 1.44
N LYS A 74 -23.55 4.99 2.15
CA LYS A 74 -24.58 3.94 2.12
C LYS A 74 -25.91 4.44 2.68
N GLN A 75 -25.87 5.10 3.84
CA GLN A 75 -27.08 5.68 4.45
C GLN A 75 -27.76 6.70 3.54
N ASN A 76 -27.00 7.62 2.96
CA ASN A 76 -27.54 8.60 2.01
C ASN A 76 -28.16 7.90 0.79
N PHE A 77 -27.48 6.86 0.26
CA PHE A 77 -27.96 6.08 -0.87
C PHE A 77 -29.26 5.33 -0.58
N GLU A 78 -29.40 4.76 0.61
CA GLU A 78 -30.63 4.10 1.07
C GLU A 78 -31.78 5.11 1.25
N GLN A 79 -31.51 6.26 1.87
CA GLN A 79 -32.50 7.32 2.06
C GLN A 79 -33.01 7.87 0.73
N TRP A 80 -32.09 8.11 -0.22
CA TRP A 80 -32.44 8.54 -1.56
C TRP A 80 -33.29 7.49 -2.28
N GLN A 81 -32.90 6.21 -2.25
CA GLN A 81 -33.70 5.14 -2.84
C GLN A 81 -35.11 5.06 -2.25
N ALA A 82 -35.24 5.18 -0.93
CA ALA A 82 -36.54 5.19 -0.26
C ALA A 82 -37.40 6.39 -0.68
N ALA A 83 -36.80 7.57 -0.85
CA ALA A 83 -37.49 8.75 -1.36
C ALA A 83 -38.02 8.53 -2.79
N ILE A 84 -37.20 7.99 -3.69
CA ILE A 84 -37.63 7.67 -5.07
C ILE A 84 -38.74 6.60 -5.06
N ALA A 85 -38.61 5.56 -4.24
CA ALA A 85 -39.64 4.53 -4.11
C ALA A 85 -40.97 5.08 -3.59
N SER A 86 -40.94 6.15 -2.79
CA SER A 86 -42.14 6.87 -2.32
C SER A 86 -42.73 7.85 -3.36
N GLY A 87 -42.16 7.90 -4.56
CA GLY A 87 -42.60 8.78 -5.66
C GLY A 87 -42.06 10.20 -5.58
N LYS A 88 -41.13 10.49 -4.65
CA LYS A 88 -40.44 11.79 -4.60
C LYS A 88 -39.44 11.89 -5.73
N GLN A 89 -39.32 13.08 -6.30
CA GLN A 89 -38.32 13.40 -7.30
C GLN A 89 -37.15 14.09 -6.60
N GLU A 90 -36.13 13.33 -6.23
CA GLU A 90 -34.93 13.83 -5.57
C GLU A 90 -33.79 14.02 -6.58
N VAL A 91 -32.83 14.88 -6.26
CA VAL A 91 -31.60 15.01 -7.06
C VAL A 91 -30.79 13.70 -6.96
N PRO A 92 -30.26 13.14 -8.06
CA PRO A 92 -29.36 12.00 -7.98
C PRO A 92 -28.15 12.31 -7.09
N LEU A 93 -27.81 11.38 -6.20
CA LEU A 93 -26.73 11.60 -5.23
C LEU A 93 -25.37 11.75 -5.91
N TYR A 94 -24.57 12.67 -5.39
CA TYR A 94 -23.15 12.80 -5.67
C TYR A 94 -22.42 13.08 -4.35
N PHE A 95 -21.14 12.75 -4.28
CA PHE A 95 -20.31 13.07 -3.11
C PHE A 95 -18.98 13.60 -3.60
N GLU A 96 -18.54 14.70 -3.00
CA GLU A 96 -17.23 15.27 -3.24
C GLU A 96 -16.29 14.85 -2.10
N ILE A 97 -15.15 14.24 -2.44
CA ILE A 97 -14.07 14.00 -1.48
C ILE A 97 -13.24 15.29 -1.48
N GLN A 98 -13.57 16.22 -0.59
CA GLN A 98 -12.86 17.49 -0.50
C GLN A 98 -11.45 17.36 0.09
N GLY A 99 -10.48 18.09 -0.46
CA GLY A 99 -9.13 18.30 0.09
C GLY A 99 -8.10 17.19 -0.17
N ASN A 100 -7.07 17.10 0.67
CA ASN A 100 -6.00 16.07 0.68
C ASN A 100 -6.51 14.65 1.01
N ALA A 101 -7.83 14.41 0.95
CA ALA A 101 -8.50 13.22 1.45
C ALA A 101 -8.53 12.04 0.45
N LEU A 102 -7.97 12.23 -0.74
CA LEU A 102 -7.64 11.14 -1.65
C LEU A 102 -6.29 10.54 -1.19
N PRO A 103 -6.25 9.25 -0.84
CA PRO A 103 -5.00 8.60 -0.47
C PRO A 103 -4.00 8.73 -1.61
N THR A 104 -2.78 9.12 -1.26
CA THR A 104 -1.66 9.09 -2.20
C THR A 104 -1.16 7.67 -2.36
N LYS A 105 -0.58 7.34 -3.52
CA LYS A 105 0.19 6.10 -3.74
C LYS A 105 1.70 6.35 -3.72
N ASN A 106 2.10 7.40 -3.01
CA ASN A 106 3.46 7.93 -3.06
C ASN A 106 4.45 6.91 -2.50
N MET A 107 4.08 6.20 -1.43
CA MET A 107 4.98 5.21 -0.82
C MET A 107 5.14 3.97 -1.70
N TRP A 108 4.07 3.50 -2.35
CA TRP A 108 4.18 2.40 -3.30
C TRP A 108 5.08 2.73 -4.50
N GLN A 109 4.95 3.94 -5.04
CA GLN A 109 5.85 4.38 -6.11
C GLN A 109 7.31 4.42 -5.62
N VAL A 110 7.55 4.92 -4.40
CA VAL A 110 8.89 4.89 -3.79
C VAL A 110 9.43 3.46 -3.68
N VAL A 111 8.61 2.48 -3.27
CA VAL A 111 9.01 1.06 -3.22
C VAL A 111 9.49 0.56 -4.59
N LEU A 112 8.75 0.88 -5.66
CA LEU A 112 9.08 0.45 -7.02
C LEU A 112 10.34 1.16 -7.57
N TYR A 113 10.59 2.41 -7.19
CA TYR A 113 11.71 3.19 -7.71
C TYR A 113 13.04 2.98 -6.97
N PHE A 114 13.01 2.71 -5.67
CA PHE A 114 14.21 2.65 -4.83
C PHE A 114 14.66 1.21 -4.48
N ASP A 115 14.41 0.25 -5.36
CA ASP A 115 14.77 -1.17 -5.16
C ASP A 115 14.17 -1.79 -3.88
N GLY A 116 13.08 -1.18 -3.36
CA GLY A 116 12.34 -1.71 -2.21
C GLY A 116 11.69 -3.06 -2.48
N ILE A 117 11.70 -3.51 -3.73
CA ILE A 117 11.31 -4.85 -4.16
C ILE A 117 12.13 -5.94 -3.47
N ASN A 118 13.43 -5.71 -3.26
CA ASN A 118 14.32 -6.66 -2.59
C ASN A 118 14.11 -6.70 -1.06
N LEU A 119 13.34 -5.76 -0.52
CA LEU A 119 13.04 -5.63 0.90
C LEU A 119 11.69 -6.25 1.29
N ILE A 120 10.92 -6.76 0.32
CA ILE A 120 9.58 -7.32 0.53
C ILE A 120 9.55 -8.74 -0.02
N ASP A 121 8.90 -9.66 0.68
CA ASP A 121 8.71 -11.01 0.17
C ASP A 121 7.76 -11.03 -1.05
N LEU A 122 7.88 -12.07 -1.88
CA LEU A 122 7.11 -12.16 -3.13
C LEU A 122 5.59 -12.19 -2.91
N SER A 123 5.12 -12.76 -1.79
CA SER A 123 3.70 -12.83 -1.47
C SER A 123 3.15 -11.44 -1.15
N LEU A 124 3.81 -10.72 -0.25
CA LEU A 124 3.44 -9.36 0.11
C LEU A 124 3.55 -8.41 -1.09
N MET A 125 4.56 -8.58 -1.95
CA MET A 125 4.70 -7.83 -3.20
C MET A 125 3.51 -8.03 -4.13
N PHE A 126 3.05 -9.28 -4.31
CA PHE A 126 1.88 -9.59 -5.12
C PHE A 126 0.61 -8.96 -4.55
N ASP A 127 0.41 -9.06 -3.22
CA ASP A 127 -0.74 -8.50 -2.53
C ASP A 127 -0.77 -6.96 -2.62
N LEU A 128 0.38 -6.30 -2.44
CA LEU A 128 0.53 -4.85 -2.64
C LEU A 128 0.20 -4.45 -4.08
N SER A 129 0.74 -5.15 -5.08
CA SER A 129 0.47 -4.86 -6.49
C SER A 129 -1.03 -4.96 -6.82
N LYS A 130 -1.68 -6.04 -6.35
CA LYS A 130 -3.12 -6.23 -6.51
C LYS A 130 -3.91 -5.11 -5.82
N TYR A 131 -3.52 -4.74 -4.60
CA TYR A 131 -4.13 -3.67 -3.82
C TYR A 131 -4.09 -2.33 -4.56
N TYR A 132 -2.91 -1.89 -5.01
CA TYR A 132 -2.77 -0.60 -5.69
C TYR A 132 -3.43 -0.58 -7.06
N ASN A 133 -3.47 -1.71 -7.78
CA ASN A 133 -4.27 -1.81 -9.00
C ASN A 133 -5.78 -1.66 -8.73
N SER A 134 -6.31 -2.32 -7.69
CA SER A 134 -7.70 -2.13 -7.27
C SER A 134 -7.99 -0.68 -6.84
N PHE A 135 -7.03 -0.06 -6.16
CA PHE A 135 -7.12 1.35 -5.76
C PHE A 135 -7.19 2.29 -6.97
N ASP A 136 -6.34 2.09 -7.99
CA ASP A 136 -6.38 2.87 -9.23
C ASP A 136 -7.71 2.69 -9.99
N ILE A 137 -8.26 1.48 -10.02
CA ILE A 137 -9.59 1.22 -10.60
C ILE A 137 -10.68 1.98 -9.84
N MET A 138 -10.63 1.97 -8.51
CA MET A 138 -11.56 2.69 -7.64
C MET A 138 -11.48 4.19 -7.89
N LEU A 139 -10.28 4.75 -7.91
CA LEU A 139 -10.04 6.17 -8.16
C LEU A 139 -10.54 6.60 -9.55
N SER A 140 -10.30 5.79 -10.58
CA SER A 140 -10.80 6.08 -11.94
C SER A 140 -12.33 6.08 -12.00
N LYS A 141 -13.00 5.17 -11.29
CA LYS A 141 -14.47 5.16 -11.20
C LYS A 141 -15.00 6.36 -10.44
N TYR A 142 -14.34 6.74 -9.34
CA TYR A 142 -14.68 7.93 -8.58
C TYR A 142 -14.62 9.20 -9.45
N GLN A 143 -13.50 9.43 -10.14
CA GLN A 143 -13.32 10.59 -11.03
C GLN A 143 -14.44 10.66 -12.08
N LYS A 144 -14.76 9.54 -12.74
CA LYS A 144 -15.85 9.49 -13.74
C LYS A 144 -17.22 9.83 -13.15
N LEU A 145 -17.48 9.51 -11.88
CA LEU A 145 -18.73 9.88 -11.21
C LEU A 145 -18.77 11.38 -10.90
N ILE A 146 -17.67 11.95 -10.40
CA ILE A 146 -17.55 13.40 -10.16
C ILE A 146 -17.70 14.18 -11.45
N ASP A 147 -16.92 13.85 -12.48
CA ASP A 147 -16.97 14.54 -13.76
C ASP A 147 -18.38 14.51 -14.37
N PHE A 148 -19.12 13.43 -14.14
CA PHE A 148 -20.51 13.33 -14.56
C PHE A 148 -21.40 14.24 -13.69
N ALA A 149 -21.26 14.19 -12.37
CA ALA A 149 -22.06 15.00 -11.46
C ALA A 149 -21.87 16.51 -11.70
N GLU A 150 -20.63 16.96 -11.87
CA GLU A 150 -20.30 18.38 -12.14
C GLU A 150 -20.94 18.89 -13.43
N ARG A 151 -21.02 18.05 -14.47
CA ARG A 151 -21.57 18.44 -15.77
C ARG A 151 -23.08 18.27 -15.89
N GLU A 152 -23.64 17.28 -15.19
CA GLU A 152 -24.98 16.76 -15.49
C GLU A 152 -25.94 16.78 -14.31
N ILE A 153 -25.43 16.89 -13.08
CA ILE A 153 -26.26 16.89 -11.86
C ILE A 153 -26.24 18.25 -11.20
N ILE A 154 -25.05 18.74 -10.81
CA ILE A 154 -24.87 19.99 -10.07
C ILE A 154 -25.53 21.19 -10.78
N PRO A 155 -25.43 21.37 -12.12
CA PRO A 155 -26.09 22.50 -12.78
C PRO A 155 -27.63 22.52 -12.65
N PHE A 156 -28.24 21.39 -12.34
CA PHE A 156 -29.68 21.21 -12.24
C PHE A 156 -30.15 20.83 -10.82
N GLU A 157 -29.30 20.98 -9.81
CA GLU A 157 -29.60 20.59 -8.43
C GLU A 157 -30.87 21.27 -7.88
N ASN A 158 -31.10 22.52 -8.26
CA ASN A 158 -32.32 23.27 -7.89
C ASN A 158 -33.56 22.89 -8.71
N ASN A 159 -33.46 21.96 -9.66
CA ASN A 159 -34.55 21.51 -10.51
C ASN A 159 -34.60 19.97 -10.63
N PRO A 160 -35.07 19.26 -9.57
CA PRO A 160 -35.10 17.80 -9.56
C PRO A 160 -35.86 17.16 -10.73
N ARG A 161 -36.90 17.84 -11.25
CA ARG A 161 -37.69 17.37 -12.40
C ARG A 161 -36.85 17.11 -13.64
N HIS A 162 -35.71 17.80 -13.79
CA HIS A 162 -34.78 17.60 -14.90
C HIS A 162 -34.29 16.13 -15.01
N PHE A 163 -34.22 15.42 -13.88
CA PHE A 163 -33.68 14.06 -13.83
C PHE A 163 -34.70 12.97 -14.17
N TYR A 164 -35.99 13.33 -14.29
CA TYR A 164 -37.09 12.38 -14.41
C TYR A 164 -37.87 12.56 -15.71
N GLN A 165 -38.48 11.48 -16.14
CA GLN A 165 -39.54 11.46 -17.13
C GLN A 165 -40.86 11.92 -16.50
N SER A 166 -41.89 12.13 -17.33
CA SER A 166 -43.22 12.59 -16.89
C SER A 166 -43.92 11.66 -15.88
N ASN A 167 -43.51 10.40 -15.79
CA ASN A 167 -44.02 9.39 -14.87
C ASN A 167 -43.17 9.23 -13.59
N SER A 168 -42.31 10.21 -13.26
CA SER A 168 -41.38 10.15 -12.11
C SER A 168 -40.37 9.01 -12.15
N VAL A 169 -40.12 8.41 -13.33
CA VAL A 169 -39.02 7.46 -13.53
C VAL A 169 -37.78 8.22 -13.96
N LEU A 170 -36.61 7.89 -13.40
CA LEU A 170 -35.34 8.48 -13.82
C LEU A 170 -35.14 8.30 -15.33
N THR A 171 -34.64 9.34 -16.00
CA THR A 171 -34.22 9.15 -17.39
C THR A 171 -33.10 8.11 -17.47
N PRO A 172 -32.97 7.36 -18.59
CA PRO A 172 -31.99 6.28 -18.70
C PRO A 172 -30.55 6.69 -18.35
N LYS A 173 -30.18 7.93 -18.67
CA LYS A 173 -28.86 8.52 -18.37
C LYS A 173 -28.60 8.56 -16.86
N TYR A 174 -29.53 9.12 -16.08
CA TYR A 174 -29.37 9.22 -14.63
C TYR A 174 -29.56 7.87 -13.92
N ALA A 175 -30.41 6.99 -14.45
CA ALA A 175 -30.50 5.61 -13.97
C ALA A 175 -29.17 4.84 -14.13
N ALA A 176 -28.46 5.04 -15.25
CA ALA A 176 -27.15 4.45 -15.46
C ALA A 176 -26.08 5.02 -14.51
N TYR A 177 -26.13 6.33 -14.24
CA TYR A 177 -25.28 6.96 -13.24
C TYR A 177 -25.50 6.38 -11.84
N VAL A 178 -26.75 6.27 -11.39
CA VAL A 178 -27.12 5.68 -10.09
C VAL A 178 -26.64 4.24 -9.94
N ARG A 179 -26.72 3.44 -11.01
CA ARG A 179 -26.18 2.07 -11.01
C ARG A 179 -24.67 2.07 -10.80
N ARG A 180 -23.94 2.93 -11.53
CA ARG A 180 -22.48 3.07 -11.38
C ARG A 180 -22.08 3.58 -10.00
N TYR A 181 -22.90 4.43 -9.41
CA TYR A 181 -22.73 4.89 -8.03
C TYR A 181 -22.85 3.71 -7.04
N ALA A 182 -23.86 2.86 -7.20
CA ALA A 182 -24.01 1.64 -6.40
C ALA A 182 -22.81 0.69 -6.56
N ASP A 183 -22.33 0.48 -7.79
CA ASP A 183 -21.13 -0.31 -8.06
C ASP A 183 -19.90 0.28 -7.37
N PHE A 184 -19.78 1.61 -7.35
CA PHE A 184 -18.70 2.29 -6.64
C PHE A 184 -18.77 2.05 -5.12
N LEU A 185 -19.95 2.11 -4.51
CA LEU A 185 -20.11 1.81 -3.07
C LEU A 185 -19.62 0.39 -2.73
N GLN A 186 -19.92 -0.59 -3.58
CA GLN A 186 -19.45 -1.96 -3.40
C GLN A 186 -17.93 -2.04 -3.49
N LEU A 187 -17.35 -1.40 -4.49
CA LEU A 187 -15.89 -1.35 -4.67
C LEU A 187 -15.19 -0.63 -3.51
N PHE A 188 -15.75 0.48 -3.02
CA PHE A 188 -15.22 1.21 -1.88
C PHE A 188 -15.23 0.35 -0.61
N SER A 189 -16.31 -0.39 -0.38
CA SER A 189 -16.41 -1.37 0.71
C SER A 189 -15.36 -2.48 0.62
N ALA A 190 -15.14 -3.01 -0.58
CA ALA A 190 -14.10 -4.01 -0.82
C ALA A 190 -12.70 -3.43 -0.56
N MET A 191 -12.44 -2.20 -1.01
CA MET A 191 -11.17 -1.51 -0.81
C MET A 191 -10.83 -1.30 0.67
N ILE A 192 -11.84 -1.03 1.50
CA ILE A 192 -11.67 -0.92 2.96
C ILE A 192 -11.24 -2.27 3.55
N LYS A 193 -11.92 -3.36 3.18
CA LYS A 193 -11.56 -4.71 3.65
C LYS A 193 -10.17 -5.13 3.20
N ASP A 194 -9.83 -4.88 1.94
CA ASP A 194 -8.50 -5.17 1.40
C ASP A 194 -7.41 -4.37 2.13
N SER A 195 -7.70 -3.10 2.47
CA SER A 195 -6.81 -2.26 3.26
C SER A 195 -6.60 -2.80 4.68
N GLU A 196 -7.66 -3.27 5.34
CA GLU A 196 -7.56 -3.88 6.68
C GLU A 196 -6.75 -5.17 6.68
N MET A 197 -6.91 -6.01 5.65
CA MET A 197 -6.14 -7.25 5.51
C MET A 197 -4.66 -6.95 5.26
N LEU A 198 -4.36 -6.07 4.30
CA LEU A 198 -3.00 -5.71 3.96
C LEU A 198 -2.29 -5.02 5.13
N LYS A 199 -3.01 -4.16 5.87
CA LYS A 199 -2.51 -3.57 7.10
C LYS A 199 -2.05 -4.62 8.12
N LYS A 200 -2.85 -5.67 8.34
CA LYS A 200 -2.46 -6.77 9.25
C LYS A 200 -1.20 -7.49 8.76
N GLN A 201 -1.09 -7.76 7.46
CA GLN A 201 0.10 -8.38 6.87
C GLN A 201 1.36 -7.52 7.11
N LEU A 202 1.27 -6.21 6.86
CA LEU A 202 2.38 -5.28 7.11
C LEU A 202 2.80 -5.25 8.58
N GLN A 203 1.83 -5.24 9.50
CA GLN A 203 2.10 -5.25 10.94
C GLN A 203 2.77 -6.56 11.40
N THR A 204 2.31 -7.70 10.89
CA THR A 204 2.97 -8.99 11.13
C THR A 204 4.40 -8.99 10.60
N GLY A 205 4.64 -8.46 9.40
CA GLY A 205 6.00 -8.32 8.85
C GLY A 205 6.88 -7.44 9.73
N ILE A 206 6.38 -6.30 10.20
CA ILE A 206 7.11 -5.41 11.12
C ILE A 206 7.51 -6.14 12.41
N GLU A 207 6.61 -6.95 12.98
CA GLU A 207 6.89 -7.71 14.21
C GLU A 207 7.92 -8.81 14.01
N GLN A 208 7.96 -9.45 12.84
CA GLN A 208 8.93 -10.50 12.51
C GLN A 208 10.36 -9.98 12.33
N HIS A 209 10.52 -8.69 11.99
CA HIS A 209 11.82 -8.07 11.71
C HIS A 209 12.33 -7.14 12.83
N LYS A 210 11.57 -6.98 13.93
CA LYS A 210 12.01 -6.31 15.16
C LYS A 210 12.86 -7.22 16.04
#